data_AF-A0A2G6N1V2-F1
#
_entry.id   AF-A0A2G6N1V2-F1
#
_cell.length_a   1.000
_cell.length_b   1.000
_cell.length_c   1.000
_cell.angle_alpha   90.00
_cell.angle_beta   90.00
_cell.angle_gamma   90.00
#
_symmetry.space_group_name_H-M   'P 1'
#
loop_
_entity.id
_entity.type
_entity.pdbx_description
1 polymer ?
#
loop_
_entity_poly.entity_id
_entity_poly.type
_entity_poly.pdbx_seq_one_letter_code
_entity_poly.pdbx_strand_id
1 'polypeptide(L)'
;MSDTTRPPTDELTPEVDELTPEVDELTHDVEALRLRRIGTIHTPFADAVGTPIQSVYGDDAAGHVTIEPSFRGALADLDGFERIWLLYVFHRSKGWKPRLTPFRDTVERGLFATRAPRRPNPLGISLVRLHRVDLETGRLEVRDVDLIDGTPLVDIKPYIPEFDARPDSRAGWFDARRTARVVADDRFSRDES
;
A
#
# COMPACT_ATOMS: atom_id res chain seq x y z
N MET A 1 -42.26 -45.08 -47.85
CA MET A 1 -42.43 -45.08 -46.38
C MET A 1 -41.06 -44.79 -45.77
N SER A 2 -40.97 -43.65 -45.06
CA SER A 2 -39.88 -43.19 -44.15
C SER A 2 -38.45 -43.28 -44.69
N ASP A 3 -37.84 -42.22 -45.23
CA ASP A 3 -37.37 -40.99 -44.55
C ASP A 3 -36.95 -41.20 -43.09
N THR A 4 -35.64 -41.20 -42.84
CA THR A 4 -35.06 -40.83 -41.55
C THR A 4 -33.66 -40.28 -41.81
N THR A 5 -33.62 -38.99 -42.11
CA THR A 5 -32.39 -38.18 -42.11
C THR A 5 -31.93 -38.00 -40.66
N ARG A 6 -30.69 -38.41 -40.35
CA ARG A 6 -30.06 -38.22 -39.03
C ARG A 6 -29.54 -36.77 -38.95
N PRO A 7 -29.79 -35.99 -37.88
CA PRO A 7 -29.26 -34.64 -37.79
C PRO A 7 -27.76 -34.69 -37.44
N PRO A 8 -26.96 -33.67 -37.82
CA PRO A 8 -25.60 -33.53 -37.31
C PRO A 8 -25.65 -33.14 -35.83
N THR A 9 -24.74 -33.72 -35.06
CA THR A 9 -24.51 -33.38 -33.66
C THR A 9 -23.68 -32.11 -33.63
N ASP A 10 -24.27 -31.05 -33.10
CA ASP A 10 -23.61 -29.77 -32.85
C ASP A 10 -22.72 -29.94 -31.61
N GLU A 11 -21.43 -30.23 -31.82
CA GLU A 11 -20.43 -30.15 -30.75
C GLU A 11 -20.20 -28.67 -30.44
N LEU A 12 -20.97 -28.15 -29.48
CA LEU A 12 -20.69 -26.90 -28.80
C LEU A 12 -19.35 -27.04 -28.05
N THR A 13 -18.26 -26.68 -28.71
CA THR A 13 -17.03 -26.30 -28.01
C THR A 13 -17.34 -25.05 -27.18
N PRO A 14 -17.15 -25.04 -25.86
CA PRO A 14 -17.24 -23.79 -25.12
C PRO A 14 -16.09 -22.89 -25.60
N GLU A 15 -16.45 -21.72 -26.13
CA GLU A 15 -15.52 -20.60 -26.28
C GLU A 15 -15.01 -20.25 -24.88
N VAL A 16 -13.83 -20.77 -24.54
CA VAL A 16 -13.02 -20.21 -23.47
C VAL A 16 -12.54 -18.86 -23.99
N ASP A 17 -13.22 -17.81 -23.52
CA ASP A 17 -12.75 -16.43 -23.62
C ASP A 17 -11.42 -16.34 -22.85
N GLU A 18 -10.33 -16.70 -23.52
CA GLU A 18 -8.98 -16.44 -23.06
C GLU A 18 -8.80 -14.93 -23.04
N LEU A 19 -9.22 -14.29 -21.95
CA LEU A 19 -8.83 -12.94 -21.58
C LEU A 19 -7.32 -12.93 -21.38
N THR A 20 -6.58 -12.82 -22.48
CA THR A 20 -5.16 -12.47 -22.46
C THR A 20 -5.06 -11.15 -21.72
N PRO A 21 -4.32 -11.05 -20.61
CA PRO A 21 -4.16 -9.78 -19.93
C PRO A 21 -3.49 -8.82 -20.92
N GLU A 22 -4.18 -7.72 -21.24
CA GLU A 22 -3.57 -6.61 -21.96
C GLU A 22 -2.33 -6.20 -21.19
N VAL A 23 -1.15 -6.46 -21.78
CA VAL A 23 0.12 -6.05 -21.22
C VAL A 23 0.17 -4.54 -21.37
N ASP A 24 -0.24 -3.85 -20.32
CA ASP A 24 -0.26 -2.40 -20.29
C ASP A 24 1.16 -1.86 -20.47
N GLU A 25 1.45 -1.29 -21.64
CA GLU A 25 2.70 -0.59 -21.87
C GLU A 25 2.76 0.61 -20.92
N LEU A 26 3.56 0.48 -19.86
CA LEU A 26 3.86 1.59 -18.97
C LEU A 26 4.55 2.68 -19.79
N THR A 27 3.79 3.71 -20.17
CA THR A 27 4.32 4.91 -20.80
C THR A 27 5.04 5.72 -19.73
N HIS A 28 6.37 5.68 -19.78
CA HIS A 28 7.21 6.46 -18.88
C HIS A 28 7.56 7.77 -19.58
N ASP A 29 6.84 8.85 -19.24
CA ASP A 29 7.41 10.18 -19.42
C ASP A 29 8.49 10.35 -18.34
N VAL A 30 9.72 10.67 -18.76
CA VAL A 30 10.87 10.78 -17.85
C VAL A 30 10.70 11.92 -16.83
N GLU A 31 9.77 12.85 -17.08
CA GLU A 31 9.45 13.97 -16.20
C GLU A 31 8.24 13.71 -15.28
N ALA A 32 7.33 12.79 -15.62
CA ALA A 32 6.11 12.53 -14.85
C ALA A 32 5.65 11.07 -14.91
N LEU A 33 5.42 10.46 -13.74
CA LEU A 33 4.94 9.08 -13.63
C LEU A 33 3.46 9.05 -13.23
N ARG A 34 2.65 8.32 -14.02
CA ARG A 34 1.26 8.00 -13.65
C ARG A 34 1.21 6.65 -12.94
N LEU A 35 0.91 6.67 -11.63
CA LEU A 35 0.73 5.45 -10.86
C LEU A 35 -0.70 4.93 -10.98
N ARG A 36 -0.85 3.61 -11.13
CA ARG A 36 -2.14 2.92 -11.07
C ARG A 36 -2.46 2.56 -9.62
N ARG A 37 -3.71 2.79 -9.20
CA ARG A 37 -4.23 2.25 -7.95
C ARG A 37 -4.49 0.76 -8.15
N ILE A 38 -3.87 -0.08 -7.32
CA ILE A 38 -4.06 -1.54 -7.35
C ILE A 38 -5.03 -2.04 -6.27
N GLY A 39 -5.36 -1.19 -5.31
CA GLY A 39 -6.30 -1.49 -4.25
C GLY A 39 -6.53 -0.32 -3.31
N THR A 40 -7.29 -0.57 -2.25
CA THR A 40 -7.60 0.40 -1.20
C THR A 40 -7.28 -0.20 0.16
N ILE A 41 -6.62 0.57 1.02
CA ILE A 41 -6.27 0.21 2.39
C ILE A 41 -7.33 0.78 3.33
N HIS A 42 -7.92 -0.08 4.14
CA HIS A 42 -8.96 0.24 5.10
C HIS A 42 -8.47 0.05 6.54
N THR A 43 -8.68 1.05 7.38
CA THR A 43 -8.15 1.11 8.74
C THR A 43 -9.17 1.78 9.68
N PRO A 44 -9.02 1.68 11.01
CA PRO A 44 -9.87 2.41 11.95
C PRO A 44 -9.58 3.91 12.03
N PHE A 45 -8.57 4.40 11.31
CA PHE A 45 -8.08 5.77 11.45
C PHE A 45 -8.72 6.70 10.43
N ALA A 46 -9.75 7.45 10.83
CA ALA A 46 -10.44 8.37 9.94
C ALA A 46 -9.59 9.59 9.53
N ASP A 47 -8.64 10.00 10.37
CA ASP A 47 -7.84 11.21 10.22
C ASP A 47 -6.39 11.01 10.68
N ALA A 48 -5.50 11.91 10.25
CA ALA A 48 -4.08 11.85 10.61
C ALA A 48 -3.86 11.93 12.12
N VAL A 49 -4.61 12.81 12.81
CA VAL A 49 -4.51 12.94 14.27
C VAL A 49 -4.96 11.65 14.93
N GLY A 50 -4.13 11.08 15.80
CA GLY A 50 -4.45 9.79 16.43
C GLY A 50 -3.95 8.57 15.65
N THR A 51 -3.56 8.72 14.38
CA THR A 51 -2.94 7.63 13.61
C THR A 51 -1.51 7.36 14.12
N PRO A 52 -1.08 6.09 14.28
CA PRO A 52 0.31 5.75 14.54
C PRO A 52 1.25 6.38 13.51
N ILE A 53 2.41 6.89 13.92
CA ILE A 53 3.32 7.56 12.99
C ILE A 53 4.11 6.58 12.11
N GLN A 54 4.16 5.30 12.50
CA GLN A 54 4.81 4.18 11.83
C GLN A 54 4.14 2.87 12.31
N SER A 55 4.05 1.86 11.44
CA SER A 55 3.42 0.55 11.69
C SER A 55 3.93 -0.18 12.92
N VAL A 56 5.21 -0.06 13.26
CA VAL A 56 5.75 -0.64 14.52
C VAL A 56 5.05 -0.11 15.79
N TYR A 57 4.36 1.02 15.70
CA TYR A 57 3.54 1.60 16.78
C TYR A 57 2.04 1.37 16.59
N GLY A 58 1.66 0.53 15.62
CA GLY A 58 0.27 0.20 15.32
C GLY A 58 -0.41 -0.65 16.38
N ASP A 59 0.34 -1.29 17.28
CA ASP A 59 -0.17 -2.01 18.45
C ASP A 59 -1.33 -2.97 18.13
N ASP A 60 -1.11 -3.87 17.15
CA ASP A 60 -2.11 -4.83 16.66
C ASP A 60 -3.38 -4.21 16.03
N ALA A 61 -3.36 -2.91 15.72
CA ALA A 61 -4.46 -2.25 15.01
C ALA A 61 -4.83 -3.03 13.74
N ALA A 62 -6.09 -3.42 13.67
CA ALA A 62 -6.67 -4.18 12.59
C ALA A 62 -6.86 -3.32 11.34
N GLY A 63 -6.61 -3.89 10.16
CA GLY A 63 -7.02 -3.30 8.90
C GLY A 63 -7.25 -4.37 7.85
N HIS A 64 -7.64 -3.94 6.66
CA HIS A 64 -7.66 -4.80 5.50
C HIS A 64 -7.32 -4.04 4.23
N VAL A 65 -6.83 -4.77 3.23
CA VAL A 65 -6.59 -4.24 1.89
C VAL A 65 -7.55 -4.93 0.93
N THR A 66 -8.22 -4.14 0.09
CA THR A 66 -9.07 -4.65 -0.99
C THR A 66 -8.37 -4.43 -2.31
N ILE A 67 -8.05 -5.51 -3.02
CA ILE A 67 -7.33 -5.50 -4.29
C ILE A 67 -8.33 -5.46 -5.45
N GLU A 68 -8.06 -4.58 -6.41
CA GLU A 68 -8.90 -4.45 -7.60
C GLU A 68 -8.93 -5.78 -8.37
N PRO A 69 -10.07 -6.18 -8.97
CA PRO A 69 -10.23 -7.48 -9.61
C PRO A 69 -9.12 -7.84 -10.61
N SER A 70 -8.67 -6.88 -11.41
CA SER A 70 -7.64 -7.06 -12.44
C SER A 70 -6.26 -7.45 -11.89
N PHE A 71 -6.00 -7.24 -10.59
CA PHE A 71 -4.70 -7.53 -9.98
C PHE A 71 -4.72 -8.73 -9.02
N ARG A 72 -5.88 -9.36 -8.78
CA ARG A 72 -6.01 -10.44 -7.78
C ARG A 72 -5.15 -11.67 -8.07
N GLY A 73 -4.92 -11.98 -9.34
CA GLY A 73 -4.02 -13.07 -9.73
C GLY A 73 -2.59 -12.89 -9.22
N ALA A 74 -2.15 -11.65 -8.99
CA ALA A 74 -0.82 -11.34 -8.44
C ALA A 74 -0.69 -11.59 -6.93
N LEU A 75 -1.76 -12.00 -6.25
CA LEU A 75 -1.76 -12.36 -4.82
C LEU A 75 -1.33 -13.81 -4.55
N ALA A 76 -1.13 -14.61 -5.60
CA ALA A 76 -0.65 -15.98 -5.45
C ALA A 76 0.61 -16.05 -4.57
N ASP A 77 0.67 -17.05 -3.68
CA ASP A 77 1.76 -17.33 -2.73
C ASP A 77 2.05 -16.24 -1.68
N LEU A 78 1.28 -15.13 -1.65
CA LEU A 78 1.49 -14.05 -0.70
C LEU A 78 1.22 -14.48 0.76
N ASP A 79 0.36 -15.49 0.96
CA ASP A 79 0.03 -16.06 2.26
C ASP A 79 1.19 -16.81 2.94
N GLY A 80 2.26 -17.11 2.19
CA GLY A 80 3.51 -17.64 2.73
C GLY A 80 4.32 -16.62 3.54
N PHE A 81 3.98 -15.33 3.51
CA PHE A 81 4.72 -14.27 4.21
C PHE A 81 3.98 -13.77 5.45
N GLU A 82 4.69 -13.64 6.59
CA GLU A 82 4.13 -13.05 7.81
C GLU A 82 3.95 -11.53 7.68
N ARG A 83 4.76 -10.87 6.86
CA ARG A 83 4.78 -9.41 6.70
C ARG A 83 4.93 -9.00 5.25
N ILE A 84 4.29 -7.90 4.91
CA ILE A 84 4.33 -7.29 3.58
C ILE A 84 4.58 -5.79 3.71
N TRP A 85 5.32 -5.26 2.74
CA TRP A 85 5.39 -3.85 2.46
C TRP A 85 4.16 -3.44 1.66
N LEU A 86 3.45 -2.42 2.15
CA LEU A 86 2.46 -1.69 1.39
C LEU A 86 3.08 -0.38 0.92
N LEU A 87 3.06 -0.12 -0.39
CA LEU A 87 3.38 1.17 -0.96
C LEU A 87 2.08 1.85 -1.37
N TYR A 88 1.93 3.09 -0.93
CA TYR A 88 0.65 3.80 -1.02
C TYR A 88 0.85 5.29 -1.25
N VAL A 89 -0.26 5.97 -1.58
CA VAL A 89 -0.27 7.41 -1.77
C VAL A 89 -0.85 8.08 -0.52
N PHE A 90 -0.14 9.06 0.06
CA PHE A 90 -0.70 9.98 1.04
C PHE A 90 -1.73 10.91 0.37
N HIS A 91 -2.88 10.35 0.00
CA HIS A 91 -3.92 11.00 -0.81
C HIS A 91 -4.52 12.27 -0.19
N ARG A 92 -4.34 12.49 1.12
CA ARG A 92 -4.74 13.72 1.82
C ARG A 92 -3.59 14.74 1.98
N SER A 93 -2.37 14.42 1.59
CA SER A 93 -1.24 15.37 1.64
C SER A 93 -1.35 16.39 0.53
N LYS A 94 -1.15 17.66 0.89
CA LYS A 94 -1.15 18.80 -0.04
C LYS A 94 0.17 19.55 0.08
N GLY A 95 0.79 19.83 -1.06
CA GLY A 95 2.06 20.54 -1.15
C GLY A 95 3.21 19.85 -0.41
N TRP A 96 4.36 20.51 -0.39
CA TRP A 96 5.53 20.07 0.36
C TRP A 96 6.43 21.26 0.68
N LYS A 97 7.28 21.11 1.70
CA LYS A 97 8.33 22.08 2.05
C LYS A 97 9.67 21.34 2.12
N PRO A 98 10.80 21.96 1.75
CA PRO A 98 12.12 21.31 1.79
C PRO A 98 12.57 20.99 3.22
N ARG A 99 12.03 21.68 4.22
CA ARG A 99 12.33 21.51 5.64
C ARG A 99 11.06 21.53 6.48
N LEU A 100 11.07 20.79 7.59
CA LEU A 100 9.94 20.65 8.54
C LEU A 100 10.40 20.09 9.89
N THR A 101 9.55 20.16 10.90
CA THR A 101 9.80 19.52 12.22
C THR A 101 9.06 18.17 12.33
N PRO A 102 9.77 17.02 12.27
CA PRO A 102 9.13 15.71 12.28
C PRO A 102 8.57 15.35 13.67
N PHE A 103 7.66 14.38 13.75
CA PHE A 103 7.03 13.97 15.03
C PHE A 103 8.04 13.62 16.13
N ARG A 104 9.13 12.96 15.72
CA ARG A 104 10.20 12.38 16.57
C ARG A 104 11.31 13.34 16.95
N ASP A 105 11.15 14.62 16.62
CA ASP A 105 12.11 15.67 16.92
C ASP A 105 11.42 17.00 17.27
N THR A 106 12.22 17.94 17.76
CA THR A 106 11.84 19.34 17.97
C THR A 106 12.65 20.30 17.08
N VAL A 107 13.67 19.79 16.40
CA VAL A 107 14.50 20.55 15.47
C VAL A 107 14.04 20.32 14.04
N GLU A 108 14.05 21.39 13.24
CA GLU A 108 13.73 21.32 11.82
C GLU A 108 14.76 20.47 11.05
N ARG A 109 14.27 19.55 10.21
CA ARG A 109 15.06 18.63 9.39
C ARG A 109 14.74 18.83 7.91
N GLY A 110 15.69 18.50 7.04
CA GLY A 110 15.41 18.38 5.61
C GLY A 110 14.39 17.27 5.36
N LEU A 111 13.41 17.50 4.50
CA LEU A 111 12.28 16.60 4.25
C LEU A 111 12.73 15.15 3.97
N PHE A 112 13.75 14.99 3.12
CA PHE A 112 14.26 13.66 2.74
C PHE A 112 15.04 12.94 3.83
N ALA A 113 15.39 13.63 4.92
CA ALA A 113 15.90 13.03 6.14
C ALA A 113 14.77 12.62 7.11
N THR A 114 13.50 12.67 6.69
CA THR A 114 12.33 12.33 7.49
C THR A 114 11.38 11.38 6.73
N ARG A 115 10.38 10.86 7.45
CA ARG A 115 9.25 10.11 6.89
C ARG A 115 7.95 10.92 6.89
N ALA A 116 8.03 12.25 6.78
CA ALA A 116 6.85 13.10 6.76
C ALA A 116 6.02 12.87 5.47
N PRO A 117 4.68 13.01 5.54
CA PRO A 117 3.79 12.64 4.44
C PRO A 117 3.75 13.69 3.31
N ARG A 118 3.97 14.98 3.62
CA ARG A 118 3.95 16.09 2.64
C ARG A 118 5.24 16.13 1.83
N ARG A 119 5.21 15.52 0.64
CA ARG A 119 6.39 15.26 -0.21
C ARG A 119 6.13 15.61 -1.68
N PRO A 120 7.18 15.86 -2.49
CA PRO A 120 7.04 16.05 -3.94
C PRO A 120 6.24 14.91 -4.60
N ASN A 121 6.65 13.67 -4.31
CA ASN A 121 5.88 12.47 -4.59
C ASN A 121 5.39 11.93 -3.25
N PRO A 122 4.07 12.00 -2.95
CA PRO A 122 3.48 11.64 -1.66
C PRO A 122 3.36 10.12 -1.51
N LEU A 123 4.46 9.40 -1.71
CA LEU A 123 4.53 7.95 -1.53
C LEU A 123 4.90 7.61 -0.10
N GLY A 124 4.11 6.73 0.50
CA GLY A 124 4.35 6.11 1.79
C GLY A 124 4.74 4.64 1.64
N ILE A 125 5.34 4.12 2.69
CA ILE A 125 5.67 2.70 2.83
C ILE A 125 5.34 2.26 4.26
N SER A 126 4.65 1.13 4.41
CA SER A 126 4.28 0.57 5.71
C SER A 126 4.54 -0.93 5.76
N LEU A 127 5.11 -1.40 6.86
CA LEU A 127 5.39 -2.82 7.12
C LEU A 127 4.29 -3.39 8.01
N VAL A 128 3.30 -4.03 7.41
CA VAL A 128 2.16 -4.60 8.13
C VAL A 128 2.36 -6.10 8.36
N ARG A 129 1.73 -6.66 9.39
CA ARG A 129 1.58 -8.12 9.47
C ARG A 129 0.45 -8.56 8.56
N LEU A 130 0.70 -9.58 7.76
CA LEU A 130 -0.28 -10.26 6.95
C LEU A 130 -0.87 -11.41 7.77
N HIS A 131 -2.19 -11.38 7.97
CA HIS A 131 -2.88 -12.38 8.76
C HIS A 131 -3.61 -13.41 7.88
N ARG A 132 -4.18 -12.95 6.76
CA ARG A 132 -4.94 -13.80 5.84
C ARG A 132 -4.95 -13.19 4.44
N VAL A 133 -4.92 -14.06 3.43
CA VAL A 133 -5.16 -13.74 2.02
C VAL A 133 -6.44 -14.45 1.57
N ASP A 134 -7.36 -13.72 0.96
CA ASP A 134 -8.52 -14.25 0.27
C ASP A 134 -8.41 -13.91 -1.22
N LEU A 135 -8.07 -14.91 -2.03
CA LEU A 135 -7.86 -14.76 -3.47
C LEU A 135 -9.15 -14.51 -4.24
N GLU A 136 -10.28 -15.06 -3.78
CA GLU A 136 -11.57 -14.91 -4.44
C GLU A 136 -12.06 -13.46 -4.32
N THR A 137 -12.01 -12.91 -3.10
CA THR A 137 -12.47 -11.54 -2.84
C THR A 137 -11.38 -10.48 -3.09
N GLY A 138 -10.11 -10.89 -3.15
CA GLY A 138 -8.97 -9.97 -3.22
C GLY A 138 -8.73 -9.23 -1.89
N ARG A 139 -9.16 -9.80 -0.76
CA ARG A 139 -9.07 -9.20 0.56
C ARG A 139 -7.83 -9.71 1.30
N LEU A 140 -7.00 -8.80 1.78
CA LEU A 140 -5.88 -9.09 2.68
C LEU A 140 -6.23 -8.59 4.09
N GLU A 141 -6.24 -9.47 5.08
CA GLU A 141 -6.38 -9.05 6.47
C GLU A 141 -5.00 -8.74 7.05
N VAL A 142 -4.86 -7.56 7.65
CA VAL A 142 -3.57 -7.06 8.14
C VAL A 142 -3.65 -6.51 9.56
N ARG A 143 -2.50 -6.51 10.26
CA ARG A 143 -2.31 -5.88 11.58
C ARG A 143 -1.17 -4.88 11.54
N ASP A 144 -1.05 -4.09 12.61
CA ASP A 144 -0.04 -3.06 12.79
C ASP A 144 -0.20 -1.90 11.79
N VAL A 145 -1.44 -1.58 11.40
CA VAL A 145 -1.70 -0.51 10.42
C VAL A 145 -1.44 0.87 11.03
N ASP A 146 -0.96 1.79 10.18
CA ASP A 146 -0.56 3.17 10.53
C ASP A 146 -1.05 4.20 9.48
N LEU A 147 -2.10 3.84 8.76
CA LEU A 147 -2.60 4.60 7.60
C LEU A 147 -4.00 5.12 7.85
N ILE A 148 -4.35 6.23 7.21
CA ILE A 148 -5.73 6.74 7.21
C ILE A 148 -6.62 5.82 6.35
N ASP A 149 -7.87 5.64 6.74
CA ASP A 149 -8.86 4.86 6.00
C ASP A 149 -9.04 5.37 4.57
N GLY A 150 -9.26 4.45 3.63
CA GLY A 150 -9.44 4.73 2.21
C GLY A 150 -8.13 5.06 1.47
N THR A 151 -6.98 4.78 2.07
CA THR A 151 -5.68 5.10 1.45
C THR A 151 -5.45 4.27 0.17
N PRO A 152 -5.15 4.90 -0.99
CA PRO A 152 -4.87 4.18 -2.24
C PRO A 152 -3.57 3.38 -2.17
N LEU A 153 -3.65 2.10 -2.49
CA LEU A 153 -2.49 1.20 -2.63
C LEU A 153 -1.97 1.26 -4.07
N VAL A 154 -0.65 1.29 -4.23
CA VAL A 154 0.00 1.28 -5.55
C VAL A 154 0.92 0.08 -5.76
N ASP A 155 1.43 -0.55 -4.70
CA ASP A 155 2.28 -1.74 -4.82
C ASP A 155 2.31 -2.54 -3.50
N ILE A 156 2.62 -3.84 -3.59
CA ILE A 156 2.81 -4.76 -2.46
C ILE A 156 4.11 -5.53 -2.69
N LYS A 157 4.93 -5.68 -1.66
CA LYS A 157 6.13 -6.53 -1.70
C LYS A 157 6.21 -7.40 -0.45
N PRO A 158 6.71 -8.64 -0.53
CA PRO A 158 7.02 -9.41 0.67
C PRO A 158 8.11 -8.71 1.49
N TYR A 159 8.02 -8.80 2.81
CA TYR A 159 9.14 -8.45 3.68
C TYR A 159 10.04 -9.66 3.85
N ILE A 160 11.33 -9.50 3.54
CA ILE A 160 12.31 -10.59 3.64
C ILE A 160 13.41 -10.17 4.61
N PRO A 161 13.44 -10.75 5.83
CA PRO A 161 14.39 -10.35 6.88
C PRO A 161 15.85 -10.36 6.42
N GLU A 162 16.24 -11.32 5.59
CA GLU A 162 17.61 -11.46 5.09
C GLU A 162 18.17 -10.17 4.47
N PHE A 163 17.34 -9.42 3.74
CA PHE A 163 17.78 -8.20 3.06
C PHE A 163 17.08 -6.91 3.50
N ASP A 164 15.92 -6.99 4.13
CA ASP A 164 15.22 -5.81 4.65
C ASP A 164 15.63 -5.45 6.08
N ALA A 165 16.09 -6.41 6.89
CA ALA A 165 16.49 -6.15 8.28
C ALA A 165 17.97 -5.73 8.35
N ARG A 166 18.22 -4.52 8.86
CA ARG A 166 19.57 -3.98 9.13
C ARG A 166 19.63 -3.32 10.52
N PRO A 167 19.40 -4.08 11.61
CA PRO A 167 19.21 -3.54 12.97
C PRO A 167 20.39 -2.71 13.49
N ASP A 168 21.61 -2.97 13.00
CA ASP A 168 22.83 -2.28 13.43
C ASP A 168 23.14 -1.00 12.63
N SER A 169 22.21 -0.56 11.78
CA SER A 169 22.38 0.65 10.98
C SER A 169 22.26 1.92 11.82
N ARG A 170 23.06 2.94 11.46
CA ARG A 170 22.92 4.30 12.02
C ARG A 170 21.66 4.97 11.48
N ALA A 171 20.87 5.64 12.34
CA ALA A 171 19.65 6.36 11.93
C ALA A 171 19.79 7.89 11.98
N GLY A 172 21.01 8.41 12.09
CA GLY A 172 21.31 9.84 11.94
C GLY A 172 20.75 10.66 13.11
N TRP A 173 19.96 11.70 12.83
CA TRP A 173 19.38 12.51 13.91
C TRP A 173 18.40 11.73 14.78
N PHE A 174 17.85 10.62 14.27
CA PHE A 174 16.90 9.78 14.99
C PHE A 174 17.55 9.00 16.14
N ASP A 175 18.86 8.71 16.06
CA ASP A 175 19.61 8.06 17.15
C ASP A 175 19.57 8.91 18.43
N ALA A 176 19.58 10.24 18.26
CA ALA A 176 19.47 11.23 19.33
C ALA A 176 18.04 11.78 19.53
N ARG A 177 17.01 11.08 19.01
CA ARG A 177 15.59 11.54 19.01
C ARG A 177 15.21 12.25 20.31
N ARG A 178 14.56 13.41 20.17
CA ARG A 178 14.25 14.30 21.29
C ARG A 178 12.83 14.11 21.83
N THR A 179 12.02 13.28 21.18
CA THR A 179 10.62 13.04 21.56
C THR A 179 10.28 11.56 21.51
N ALA A 180 9.36 11.14 22.38
CA ALA A 180 8.83 9.78 22.41
C ALA A 180 7.54 9.59 21.61
N ARG A 181 7.11 10.60 20.83
CA ARG A 181 5.81 10.58 20.12
C ARG A 181 5.71 9.39 19.17
N VAL A 182 4.64 8.62 19.32
CA VAL A 182 4.31 7.42 18.52
C VAL A 182 3.04 7.60 17.69
N VAL A 183 2.29 8.67 17.94
CA VAL A 183 1.01 9.01 17.29
C VAL A 183 1.11 10.40 16.68
N ALA A 184 0.48 10.57 15.52
CA ALA A 184 0.46 11.83 14.79
C ALA A 184 -0.45 12.86 15.47
N ASP A 185 0.02 14.11 15.45
CA ASP A 185 -0.76 15.30 15.76
C ASP A 185 -1.15 16.04 14.46
N ASP A 186 -1.68 17.25 14.60
CA ASP A 186 -2.24 18.01 13.49
C ASP A 186 -1.21 18.83 12.68
N ARG A 187 0.10 18.71 12.97
CA ARG A 187 1.16 19.52 12.33
C ARG A 187 1.24 19.35 10.81
N PHE A 188 0.77 18.23 10.28
CA PHE A 188 0.71 17.95 8.84
C PHE A 188 -0.72 17.95 8.29
N SER A 189 -1.71 18.34 9.10
CA SER A 189 -3.12 18.43 8.72
C SER A 189 -3.57 19.87 8.49
N ARG A 190 -2.90 20.85 9.09
CA ARG A 190 -3.21 22.27 8.90
C ARG A 190 -2.74 22.76 7.54
N ASP A 191 -3.64 23.33 6.75
CA ASP A 191 -3.23 24.15 5.61
C ASP A 191 -2.57 25.41 6.21
N GLU A 192 -1.26 25.54 6.04
CA GLU A 192 -0.60 26.78 6.43
C GLU A 192 -0.91 27.80 5.34
N SER A 193 -1.76 28.77 5.71
CA SER A 193 -2.09 29.97 4.95
C SER A 193 -0.85 30.75 4.53
#